data_AF-R9GZ45-F1
#
_entry.id   AF-R9GZ45-F1
#
_cell.length_a   1.000
_cell.length_b   1.000
_cell.length_c   1.000
_cell.angle_alpha   90.00
_cell.angle_beta   90.00
_cell.angle_gamma   90.00
#
_symmetry.space_group_name_H-M   'P 1'
#
loop_
_entity.id
_entity.type
_entity.pdbx_description
1 polymer ?
#
loop_
_entity_poly.entity_id
_entity_poly.type
_entity_poly.pdbx_seq_one_letter_code
_entity_poly.pdbx_strand_id
1 'polypeptide(L)'
;MDAGVEIADNRAIGIKCYNPEYTFVEKLQAIIRKFAQEQESKVINQNFLRQYYDVYELHGNQAVINFIGTEKYEAHKVRRFNTKELETPLSENAAFDFSDNGLLQIFKERFLQTKALYYNGQPTFEEIIGRIKSYLHRM
;
A
#
# COMPACT_ATOMS: atom_id res chain seq x y z
N MET A 1 -11.39 15.44 29.46
CA MET A 1 -10.65 15.48 30.73
C MET A 1 -9.18 15.59 30.36
N ASP A 2 -8.62 16.80 30.45
CA ASP A 2 -7.17 17.01 30.39
C ASP A 2 -6.57 16.54 31.72
N ALA A 3 -5.55 15.68 31.68
CA ALA A 3 -5.00 15.02 32.87
C ALA A 3 -4.13 15.93 33.77
N GLY A 4 -4.11 17.25 33.54
CA GLY A 4 -3.35 18.21 34.36
C GLY A 4 -1.82 17.98 34.36
N VAL A 5 -1.31 17.18 33.42
CA VAL A 5 0.13 16.90 33.26
C VAL A 5 0.72 17.98 32.37
N GLU A 6 1.74 18.69 32.85
CA GLU A 6 2.51 19.59 32.00
C GLU A 6 3.32 18.77 30.97
N ILE A 7 3.00 18.95 29.69
CA ILE A 7 3.70 18.31 28.57
C ILE A 7 4.55 19.39 27.87
N ALA A 8 5.86 19.19 27.85
CA ALA A 8 6.75 20.02 27.04
C ALA A 8 6.54 19.69 25.54
N ASP A 9 6.27 20.71 24.72
CA ASP A 9 6.18 20.55 23.26
C ASP A 9 7.57 20.26 22.68
N ASN A 10 7.82 18.99 22.38
CA ASN A 10 9.08 18.49 21.83
C ASN A 10 8.98 18.13 20.35
N ARG A 11 7.96 18.64 19.63
CA ARG A 11 7.75 18.33 18.21
C ARG A 11 8.89 18.89 17.36
N ALA A 12 9.54 18.03 16.59
CA ALA A 12 10.50 18.45 15.58
C ALA A 12 9.79 18.82 14.28
N ILE A 13 10.00 20.06 13.80
CA ILE A 13 9.37 20.60 12.58
C ILE A 13 10.41 20.63 11.45
N GLY A 14 9.97 20.41 10.20
CA GLY A 14 10.84 20.52 9.02
C GLY A 14 11.77 19.32 8.82
N ILE A 15 11.41 18.16 9.36
CA ILE A 15 12.14 16.92 9.14
C ILE A 15 12.01 16.51 7.67
N LYS A 16 13.15 16.21 7.03
CA LYS A 16 13.17 15.69 5.67
C LYS A 16 12.50 14.31 5.65
N CYS A 17 11.42 14.19 4.89
CA CYS A 17 10.72 12.93 4.66
C CYS A 17 11.04 12.37 3.28
N TYR A 18 10.83 11.06 3.11
CA TYR A 18 10.84 10.44 1.79
C TYR A 18 9.71 11.01 0.91
N ASN A 19 9.94 11.11 -0.41
CA ASN A 19 8.94 11.61 -1.34
C ASN A 19 7.80 10.58 -1.48
N PRO A 20 6.54 10.93 -1.14
CA PRO A 20 5.40 10.02 -1.22
C PRO A 20 5.17 9.46 -2.63
N GLU A 21 5.47 10.22 -3.68
CA GLU A 21 5.35 9.79 -5.09
C GLU A 21 6.21 8.56 -5.38
N TYR A 22 7.43 8.53 -4.84
CA TYR A 22 8.38 7.43 -5.09
C TYR A 22 8.12 6.28 -4.12
N THR A 23 7.81 6.60 -2.85
CA THR A 23 7.37 5.60 -1.88
C THR A 23 6.18 4.81 -2.39
N PHE A 24 5.24 5.43 -3.09
CA PHE A 24 4.11 4.75 -3.72
C PHE A 24 4.55 3.61 -4.66
N VAL A 25 5.49 3.87 -5.57
CA VAL A 25 6.01 2.85 -6.49
C VAL A 25 6.70 1.72 -5.73
N GLU A 26 7.47 2.04 -4.70
CA GLU A 26 8.11 1.04 -3.84
C GLU A 26 7.09 0.14 -3.12
N LYS A 27 5.97 0.71 -2.69
CA LYS A 27 4.88 -0.04 -2.05
C LYS A 27 4.15 -0.95 -3.02
N LEU A 28 3.90 -0.50 -4.26
CA LEU A 28 3.36 -1.35 -5.32
C LEU A 28 4.26 -2.56 -5.58
N GLN A 29 5.57 -2.35 -5.71
CA GLN A 29 6.51 -3.46 -5.88
C GLN A 29 6.52 -4.40 -4.67
N ALA A 30 6.49 -3.84 -3.46
CA ALA A 30 6.47 -4.63 -2.24
C ALA A 30 5.23 -5.54 -2.18
N ILE A 31 4.07 -5.07 -2.66
CA ILE A 31 2.86 -5.88 -2.78
C ILE A 31 3.11 -7.07 -3.71
N ILE A 32 3.56 -6.81 -4.95
CA ILE A 32 3.78 -7.85 -5.97
C ILE A 32 4.75 -8.91 -5.46
N ARG A 33 5.90 -8.48 -4.91
CA ARG A 33 6.95 -9.39 -4.45
C ARG A 33 6.51 -10.24 -3.27
N LYS A 34 5.88 -9.62 -2.28
CA LYS A 34 5.43 -10.34 -1.08
C LYS A 34 4.28 -11.29 -1.42
N PHE A 35 3.37 -10.87 -2.30
CA PHE A 35 2.32 -11.75 -2.80
C PHE A 35 2.92 -13.00 -3.47
N ALA A 36 3.81 -12.82 -4.45
CA ALA A 36 4.46 -13.92 -5.13
C ALA A 36 5.23 -14.84 -4.16
N GLN A 37 5.93 -14.26 -3.18
CA GLN A 37 6.64 -15.02 -2.15
C GLN A 37 5.70 -15.85 -1.27
N GLU A 38 4.56 -15.29 -0.83
CA GLU A 38 3.57 -16.07 -0.06
C GLU A 38 2.99 -17.22 -0.91
N GLN A 39 2.75 -16.99 -2.22
CA GLN A 39 2.23 -18.02 -3.11
C GLN A 39 3.22 -19.16 -3.35
N GLU A 40 4.51 -18.86 -3.51
CA GLU A 40 5.57 -19.84 -3.75
C GLU A 40 5.95 -20.60 -2.48
N SER A 41 6.20 -19.89 -1.38
CA SER A 41 6.69 -20.49 -0.13
C SER A 41 5.60 -21.10 0.75
N LYS A 42 4.33 -20.72 0.53
CA LYS A 42 3.20 -21.00 1.43
C LYS A 42 3.40 -20.49 2.88
N VAL A 43 4.38 -19.62 3.10
CA VAL A 43 4.62 -18.97 4.39
C VAL A 43 3.87 -17.65 4.46
N ILE A 44 3.05 -17.50 5.49
CA ILE A 44 2.24 -16.30 5.71
C ILE A 44 3.11 -15.19 6.30
N ASN A 45 3.15 -14.02 5.65
CA ASN A 45 3.75 -12.81 6.19
C ASN A 45 2.68 -11.99 6.91
N GLN A 46 2.76 -11.95 8.25
CA GLN A 46 1.75 -11.30 9.08
C GLN A 46 1.53 -9.81 8.74
N ASN A 47 2.57 -9.10 8.31
CA ASN A 47 2.53 -7.66 8.03
C ASN A 47 2.45 -7.32 6.53
N PHE A 48 2.24 -8.31 5.66
CA PHE A 48 2.13 -8.07 4.22
C PHE A 48 0.96 -7.15 3.87
N LEU A 49 -0.22 -7.38 4.48
CA LEU A 49 -1.43 -6.63 4.12
C LEU A 49 -1.37 -5.13 4.46
N ARG A 50 -0.46 -4.73 5.35
CA ARG A 50 -0.15 -3.32 5.62
C ARG A 50 0.34 -2.58 4.37
N GLN A 51 0.96 -3.28 3.40
CA GLN A 51 1.38 -2.62 2.17
C GLN A 51 0.18 -2.11 1.36
N TYR A 52 -0.96 -2.81 1.33
CA TYR A 52 -2.18 -2.31 0.69
C TYR A 52 -2.72 -1.08 1.41
N TYR A 53 -2.67 -1.07 2.75
CA TYR A 53 -3.03 0.11 3.53
C TYR A 53 -2.13 1.32 3.20
N ASP A 54 -0.81 1.12 3.12
CA ASP A 54 0.12 2.19 2.75
C ASP A 54 -0.22 2.78 1.36
N VAL A 55 -0.55 1.93 0.38
CA VAL A 55 -1.00 2.39 -0.96
C VAL A 55 -2.34 3.13 -0.88
N TYR A 56 -3.28 2.66 -0.06
CA TYR A 56 -4.57 3.32 0.17
C TYR A 56 -4.43 4.73 0.74
N GLU A 57 -3.52 4.91 1.72
CA GLU A 57 -3.21 6.21 2.32
C GLU A 57 -2.49 7.13 1.32
N LEU A 58 -1.54 6.57 0.54
CA LEU A 58 -0.82 7.34 -0.49
C LEU A 58 -1.75 7.82 -1.62
N HIS A 59 -2.78 7.04 -1.99
CA HIS A 59 -3.83 7.51 -2.90
C HIS A 59 -4.69 8.65 -2.31
N GLY A 60 -4.63 8.90 -1.00
CA GLY A 60 -5.22 10.10 -0.38
C GLY A 60 -4.41 11.37 -0.63
N ASN A 61 -3.18 11.27 -1.15
CA ASN A 61 -2.30 12.40 -1.40
C ASN A 61 -2.39 12.86 -2.86
N GLN A 62 -2.82 14.12 -3.08
CA GLN A 62 -2.99 14.66 -4.43
C GLN A 62 -1.69 14.68 -5.26
N ALA A 63 -0.52 14.85 -4.63
CA ALA A 63 0.75 14.80 -5.34
C ALA A 63 0.98 13.41 -5.95
N VAL A 64 0.67 12.34 -5.20
CA VAL A 64 0.73 10.96 -5.70
C VAL A 64 -0.25 10.76 -6.85
N ILE A 65 -1.49 11.23 -6.71
CA ILE A 65 -2.50 11.11 -7.76
C ILE A 65 -2.10 11.84 -9.05
N ASN A 66 -1.45 12.99 -8.95
CA ASN A 66 -0.95 13.75 -10.10
C ASN A 66 0.32 13.14 -10.69
N PHE A 67 1.09 12.42 -9.88
CA PHE A 67 2.32 11.75 -10.29
C PHE A 67 2.04 10.50 -11.14
N ILE A 68 1.00 9.73 -10.82
CA ILE A 68 0.62 8.51 -11.54
C ILE A 68 0.34 8.79 -13.02
N GLY A 69 1.00 8.03 -13.90
CA GLY A 69 0.91 8.16 -15.36
C GLY A 69 1.83 9.22 -15.98
N THR A 70 2.65 9.92 -15.18
CA THR A 70 3.67 10.84 -15.70
C THR A 70 4.91 10.08 -16.19
N GLU A 71 5.72 10.71 -17.03
CA GLU A 71 7.03 10.16 -17.45
C GLU A 71 7.95 9.84 -16.25
N LYS A 72 7.90 10.68 -15.20
CA LYS A 72 8.68 10.45 -13.98
C LYS A 72 8.20 9.21 -13.22
N TYR A 73 6.90 8.96 -13.21
CA TYR A 73 6.32 7.74 -12.64
C TYR A 73 6.79 6.51 -13.39
N GLU A 74 6.67 6.50 -14.72
CA GLU A 74 7.11 5.38 -15.55
C GLU A 74 8.62 5.13 -15.42
N ALA A 75 9.44 6.18 -15.47
CA ALA A 75 10.89 6.05 -15.31
C ALA A 75 11.27 5.48 -13.93
N HIS A 76 10.57 5.91 -12.86
CA HIS A 76 10.82 5.38 -11.52
C HIS A 76 10.34 3.92 -11.38
N LYS A 77 9.19 3.58 -11.97
CA LYS A 77 8.64 2.22 -12.01
C LYS A 77 9.60 1.26 -12.71
N VAL A 78 10.06 1.60 -13.91
CA VAL A 78 11.06 0.81 -14.66
C VAL A 78 12.36 0.63 -13.89
N ARG A 79 12.83 1.68 -13.19
CA ARG A 79 14.04 1.59 -12.37
C ARG A 79 13.88 0.70 -11.15
N ARG A 80 12.68 0.67 -10.56
CA ARG A 80 12.43 0.00 -9.29
C ARG A 80 12.03 -1.46 -9.47
N PHE A 81 11.23 -1.76 -10.50
CA PHE A 81 10.68 -3.07 -10.80
C PHE A 81 11.72 -3.88 -11.59
N ASN A 82 11.79 -5.20 -11.35
CA ASN A 82 12.58 -6.07 -12.21
C ASN A 82 11.82 -6.43 -13.50
N THR A 83 12.51 -7.05 -14.46
CA THR A 83 11.92 -7.44 -15.75
C THR A 83 10.64 -8.26 -15.59
N LYS A 84 10.64 -9.25 -14.70
CA LYS A 84 9.47 -10.12 -14.42
C LYS A 84 8.29 -9.34 -13.85
N GLU A 85 8.54 -8.34 -13.01
CA GLU A 85 7.52 -7.47 -12.43
C GLU A 85 6.93 -6.48 -13.45
N LEU A 86 7.68 -6.15 -14.51
CA LEU A 86 7.24 -5.26 -15.59
C LEU A 86 6.50 -5.99 -16.72
N GLU A 87 6.65 -7.31 -16.85
CA GLU A 87 6.01 -8.13 -17.88
C GLU A 87 4.47 -8.13 -17.78
N THR A 88 3.95 -8.04 -16.55
CA THR A 88 2.50 -8.06 -16.31
C THR A 88 2.04 -6.68 -15.84
N PRO A 89 1.12 -6.02 -16.56
CA PRO A 89 0.50 -4.79 -16.10
C PRO A 89 -0.11 -4.96 -14.70
N LEU A 90 -0.10 -3.89 -13.89
CA LEU A 90 -0.65 -3.95 -12.52
C LEU A 90 -2.12 -4.35 -12.51
N SER A 91 -2.89 -3.97 -13.53
CA SER A 91 -4.29 -4.34 -13.73
C SER A 91 -4.52 -5.84 -13.94
N GLU A 92 -3.52 -6.57 -14.41
CA GLU A 92 -3.58 -8.00 -14.71
C GLU A 92 -2.79 -8.84 -13.68
N ASN A 93 -2.10 -8.18 -12.76
CA ASN A 93 -1.27 -8.86 -11.77
C ASN A 93 -2.15 -9.48 -10.68
N ALA A 94 -1.95 -10.77 -10.39
CA ALA A 94 -2.71 -11.51 -9.39
C ALA A 94 -2.68 -10.88 -7.97
N ALA A 95 -1.67 -10.08 -7.64
CA ALA A 95 -1.63 -9.35 -6.37
C ALA A 95 -2.68 -8.22 -6.29
N PHE A 96 -3.23 -7.79 -7.42
CA PHE A 96 -4.30 -6.80 -7.54
C PHE A 96 -5.59 -7.40 -8.15
N ASP A 97 -5.60 -8.71 -8.40
CA ASP A 97 -6.80 -9.44 -8.76
C ASP A 97 -7.59 -9.79 -7.49
N PHE A 98 -8.70 -9.09 -7.32
CA PHE A 98 -9.62 -9.30 -6.19
C PHE A 98 -10.95 -9.92 -6.66
N SER A 99 -10.94 -10.65 -7.78
CA SER A 99 -12.10 -11.40 -8.28
C SER A 99 -12.29 -12.75 -7.57
N ASP A 100 -11.20 -13.33 -7.05
CA ASP A 100 -11.25 -14.54 -6.23
C ASP A 100 -11.81 -14.24 -4.83
N ASN A 101 -13.05 -14.66 -4.60
CA ASN A 101 -13.76 -14.50 -3.33
C ASN A 101 -13.08 -15.23 -2.16
N GLY A 102 -12.36 -16.33 -2.40
CA GLY A 102 -11.70 -17.10 -1.35
C GLY A 102 -10.47 -16.40 -0.82
N LEU A 103 -9.56 -15.98 -1.71
CA LEU A 103 -8.37 -15.22 -1.35
C LEU A 103 -8.73 -13.89 -0.67
N LEU A 104 -9.72 -13.20 -1.22
CA LEU A 104 -10.20 -11.94 -0.67
C LEU A 104 -10.71 -12.11 0.76
N GLN A 105 -11.46 -13.18 1.06
CA GLN A 105 -11.95 -13.46 2.41
C GLN A 105 -10.80 -13.71 3.40
N ILE A 106 -9.78 -14.48 2.99
CA ILE A 106 -8.57 -14.73 3.79
C ILE A 106 -7.85 -13.41 4.11
N PHE A 107 -7.74 -12.51 3.13
CA PHE A 107 -7.09 -11.22 3.33
C PHE A 107 -7.88 -10.31 4.27
N LYS A 108 -9.21 -10.28 4.15
CA LYS A 108 -10.08 -9.52 5.09
C LYS A 108 -9.86 -9.96 6.54
N GLU A 109 -9.92 -11.27 6.79
CA GLU A 109 -9.77 -11.83 8.14
C GLU A 109 -8.38 -11.54 8.71
N ARG A 110 -7.33 -11.77 7.93
CA ARG A 110 -5.94 -11.47 8.31
C ARG A 110 -5.75 -9.98 8.57
N PHE A 111 -6.32 -9.11 7.74
CA PHE A 111 -6.19 -7.67 7.91
C PHE A 111 -6.86 -7.23 9.21
N LEU A 112 -8.08 -7.70 9.49
CA LEU A 112 -8.82 -7.39 10.71
C LEU A 112 -8.07 -7.78 12.00
N GLN A 113 -7.30 -8.87 11.97
CA GLN A 113 -6.46 -9.28 13.09
C GLN A 113 -5.37 -8.24 13.44
N THR A 114 -4.99 -7.39 12.47
CA THR A 114 -3.99 -6.33 12.67
C THR A 114 -4.58 -5.00 13.18
N LYS A 115 -5.89 -4.95 13.52
CA LYS A 115 -6.58 -3.72 13.97
C LYS A 115 -5.87 -2.95 15.09
N ALA A 116 -5.21 -3.66 16.00
CA ALA A 116 -4.49 -3.05 17.13
C ALA A 116 -3.30 -2.17 16.70
N LEU A 117 -2.83 -2.30 15.45
CA LEU A 117 -1.73 -1.51 14.91
C LEU A 117 -2.16 -0.11 14.42
N TYR A 118 -3.46 0.18 14.35
CA TYR A 118 -4.00 1.39 13.75
C TYR A 118 -4.61 2.32 14.81
N TYR A 119 -3.94 3.44 15.06
CA TYR A 119 -4.32 4.39 16.11
C TYR A 119 -5.67 5.08 15.85
N ASN A 120 -5.95 5.47 14.61
CA ASN A 120 -7.18 6.17 14.22
C ASN A 120 -8.27 5.23 13.67
N GLY A 121 -8.22 3.95 14.08
CA GLY A 121 -9.06 2.92 13.50
C GLY A 121 -8.52 2.39 12.18
N GLN A 122 -9.02 1.22 11.79
CA GLN A 122 -8.61 0.49 10.60
C GLN A 122 -9.75 0.56 9.57
N PRO A 123 -9.50 1.05 8.33
CA PRO A 123 -10.50 0.93 7.28
C PRO A 123 -10.75 -0.55 6.98
N THR A 124 -11.92 -0.89 6.45
CA THR A 124 -12.17 -2.24 5.96
C THR A 124 -11.23 -2.57 4.80
N PHE A 125 -10.92 -3.85 4.61
CA PHE A 125 -10.07 -4.26 3.50
C PHE A 125 -10.76 -3.96 2.15
N GLU A 126 -12.10 -4.00 2.13
CA GLU A 126 -12.96 -3.63 1.02
C GLU A 126 -12.81 -2.15 0.61
N GLU A 127 -12.75 -1.24 1.58
CA GLU A 127 -12.50 0.18 1.31
C GLU A 127 -11.10 0.40 0.71
N ILE A 128 -10.10 -0.31 1.26
CA ILE A 128 -8.72 -0.28 0.75
C ILE A 128 -8.68 -0.70 -0.72
N ILE A 129 -9.20 -1.89 -1.04
CA ILE A 129 -9.18 -2.39 -2.42
C ILE A 129 -10.06 -1.54 -3.34
N GLY A 130 -11.17 -0.99 -2.84
CA GLY A 130 -12.06 -0.13 -3.61
C GLY A 130 -11.35 1.11 -4.13
N ARG A 131 -10.61 1.80 -3.25
CA ARG A 131 -9.79 2.97 -3.66
C ARG A 131 -8.62 2.56 -4.56
N ILE A 132 -7.95 1.44 -4.29
CA ILE A 132 -6.84 0.99 -5.16
C ILE A 132 -7.36 0.69 -6.57
N LYS A 133 -8.49 -0.02 -6.68
CA LYS A 133 -9.15 -0.34 -7.96
C LYS A 133 -9.52 0.90 -8.76
N SER A 134 -9.98 1.98 -8.11
CA SER A 134 -10.37 3.20 -8.83
C SER A 134 -9.22 3.88 -9.57
N TYR A 135 -7.97 3.62 -9.17
CA TYR A 135 -6.77 4.16 -9.80
C TYR A 135 -5.99 3.13 -10.63
N LEU A 136 -6.39 1.85 -10.60
CA LEU A 136 -5.63 0.75 -11.21
C LEU A 136 -5.45 0.88 -12.73
N HIS A 137 -6.42 1.50 -13.42
CA HIS A 137 -6.31 1.79 -14.85
C HIS A 137 -5.29 2.88 -15.20
N ARG A 138 -4.80 3.63 -14.21
CA ARG A 138 -3.81 4.70 -14.37
C ARG A 138 -2.40 4.30 -13.94
N MET A 139 -2.28 3.21 -13.17
CA MET A 139 -1.03 2.69 -12.59
C MET A 139 -0.39 1.67 -13.53
#